data_AF-A0A0H2Z109-F1
#
_entry.id   AF-A0A0H2Z109-F1
#
_cell.length_a   1.000
_cell.length_b   1.000
_cell.length_c   1.000
_cell.angle_alpha   90.00
_cell.angle_beta   90.00
_cell.angle_gamma   90.00
#
_symmetry.space_group_name_H-M   'P 1'
#
loop_
_entity.id
_entity.type
_entity.pdbx_description
1 polymer ?
#
loop_
_entity_poly.entity_id
_entity_poly.type
_entity_poly.pdbx_seq_one_letter_code
_entity_poly.pdbx_strand_id
1 'polypeptide(L)'
;MTKINYQALREAAERAIPAMERLLMLPVDDDLLSEQELKDYGVDIDALNAFKFLTGPETVLALLDERERNQQYIKRRDQENEEIALTVGKLRVELEAAEKRIAELEAEPVSQTYKLNELSGNYPVTPDGWISCSERMPAQDDWILIYSKHGEYMAGQVQGEYVELSDGTLSWLGNALYWMPLPEPPQEVN
;
A
#
# COMPACT_ATOMS: atom_id res chain seq x y z
N MET A 1 -1.48 38.40 22.11
CA MET A 1 -0.70 37.48 22.96
C MET A 1 0.77 37.77 22.70
N THR A 2 1.53 38.15 23.72
CA THR A 2 2.98 38.25 23.63
C THR A 2 3.51 36.85 23.36
N LYS A 3 4.22 36.65 22.24
CA LYS A 3 4.76 35.34 21.88
C LYS A 3 5.87 35.01 22.88
N ILE A 4 5.73 33.92 23.63
CA ILE A 4 6.76 33.46 24.56
C ILE A 4 8.01 33.11 23.76
N ASN A 5 9.16 33.66 24.16
CA ASN A 5 10.44 33.27 23.57
C ASN A 5 10.96 32.02 24.28
N TYR A 6 10.56 30.86 23.76
CA TYR A 6 10.93 29.55 24.31
C TYR A 6 12.45 29.33 24.39
N GLN A 7 13.20 29.83 23.41
CA GLN A 7 14.65 29.66 23.38
C GLN A 7 15.32 30.48 24.49
N ALA A 8 14.97 31.77 24.62
CA ALA A 8 15.52 32.62 25.68
C ALA A 8 15.12 32.11 27.08
N LEU A 9 13.88 31.64 27.23
CA LEU A 9 13.40 31.05 28.47
C LEU A 9 14.19 29.79 28.85
N ARG A 10 14.45 28.92 27.88
CA ARG A 10 15.23 27.70 28.07
C ARG A 10 16.67 28.00 28.45
N GLU A 11 17.34 28.88 27.72
CA GLU A 11 18.73 29.27 28.01
C GLU A 11 18.87 29.93 29.38
N ALA A 12 17.92 30.78 29.77
CA ALA A 12 17.91 31.40 31.08
C ALA A 12 17.68 30.36 32.19
N ALA A 13 16.76 29.41 31.98
CA ALA A 13 16.52 28.32 32.92
C ALA A 13 17.76 27.43 33.08
N GLU A 14 18.36 26.98 31.99
CA GLU A 14 19.56 26.13 31.98
C GLU A 14 20.73 26.79 32.70
N ARG A 15 20.90 28.12 32.54
CA ARG A 15 21.93 28.88 33.25
C ARG A 15 21.60 29.11 34.73
N ALA A 16 20.33 29.26 35.07
CA ALA A 16 19.87 29.52 36.44
C ALA A 16 19.90 28.27 37.34
N ILE A 17 19.73 27.06 36.79
CA ILE A 17 19.75 25.78 37.54
C ILE A 17 20.99 25.66 38.46
N PRO A 18 22.24 25.74 37.97
CA PRO A 18 23.41 25.59 38.83
C PRO A 18 23.54 26.72 39.87
N ALA A 19 23.06 27.93 39.55
CA ALA A 19 23.04 29.04 40.49
C ALA A 19 22.04 28.80 41.63
N MET A 20 20.85 28.26 41.32
CA MET A 20 19.86 27.84 42.33
C MET A 20 20.37 26.70 43.20
N GLU A 21 21.04 25.70 42.60
CA GLU A 21 21.65 24.60 43.34
C GLU A 21 22.73 25.09 44.31
N ARG A 22 23.57 26.05 43.89
CA ARG A 22 24.58 26.66 44.78
C ARG A 22 23.94 27.44 45.92
N LEU A 23 22.88 28.21 45.67
CA LEU A 23 22.13 28.91 46.73
C LEU A 23 21.59 27.95 47.79
N LEU A 24 21.11 26.77 47.38
CA LEU A 24 20.60 25.75 48.30
C LEU A 24 21.70 25.09 49.16
N MET A 25 22.96 25.14 48.71
CA MET A 25 24.11 24.56 49.42
C MET A 25 24.81 25.57 50.35
N LEU A 26 24.36 26.82 50.41
CA LEU A 26 24.96 27.82 51.29
C LEU A 26 24.67 27.49 52.77
N PRO A 27 25.61 27.79 53.68
CA PRO A 27 25.36 27.68 55.11
C PRO A 27 24.17 28.57 55.48
N VAL A 28 23.17 27.98 56.13
CA VAL A 28 21.96 28.67 56.62
C VAL A 28 22.29 29.37 57.94
N ASP A 29 23.29 30.26 57.93
CA ASP A 29 23.47 31.18 59.03
C ASP A 29 22.41 32.30 58.89
N ASP A 30 21.84 32.78 60.01
CA ASP A 30 20.73 33.76 60.04
C ASP A 30 21.08 35.15 59.45
N ASP A 31 22.33 35.34 59.02
CA ASP A 31 22.81 36.58 58.43
C ASP A 31 22.49 36.65 56.93
N LEU A 32 21.86 37.76 56.52
CA LEU A 32 21.60 38.04 55.11
C LEU A 32 22.92 38.22 54.35
N LEU A 33 23.25 37.25 53.49
CA LEU A 33 24.39 37.36 52.58
C LEU A 33 24.16 38.49 51.56
N SER A 34 25.16 39.34 51.38
CA SER A 34 25.20 40.34 50.32
C SER A 34 25.39 39.70 48.95
N GLU A 35 25.05 40.44 47.88
CA GLU A 35 25.23 39.97 46.50
C GLU A 35 26.71 39.65 46.19
N GLN A 36 27.64 40.39 46.80
CA GLN A 36 29.07 40.15 46.64
C GLN A 36 29.49 38.83 47.29
N GLU A 37 28.99 38.54 48.50
CA GLU A 37 29.27 37.27 49.18
C GLU A 37 28.69 36.09 48.40
N LEU A 38 27.47 36.22 47.85
CA LEU A 38 26.88 35.20 46.98
C LEU A 38 27.74 34.93 45.73
N LYS A 39 28.29 35.98 45.11
CA LYS A 39 29.22 35.86 43.99
C LYS A 39 30.53 35.18 44.41
N ASP A 40 31.02 35.47 45.62
CA ASP A 40 32.23 34.84 46.17
C ASP A 40 32.03 33.35 46.46
N TYR A 41 30.80 32.93 46.82
CA TYR A 41 30.37 31.53 46.86
C TYR A 41 30.12 30.91 45.47
N GLY A 42 30.36 31.67 44.40
CA GLY A 42 30.20 31.23 43.01
C GLY A 42 28.74 31.19 42.54
N VAL A 43 27.81 31.86 43.20
CA VAL A 43 26.43 31.98 42.71
C VAL A 43 26.40 32.96 41.54
N ASP A 44 25.87 32.50 40.39
CA ASP A 44 25.64 33.34 39.22
C ASP A 44 24.32 34.11 39.39
N ILE A 45 24.42 35.28 40.01
CA ILE A 45 23.27 36.18 40.28
C ILE A 45 22.66 36.73 38.99
N ASP A 46 23.47 36.94 37.95
CA ASP A 46 22.99 37.45 36.66
C ASP A 46 22.09 36.42 35.95
N ALA A 47 22.46 35.14 36.01
CA ALA A 47 21.63 34.05 35.52
C ALA A 47 20.28 33.96 36.25
N LEU A 48 20.28 34.11 37.58
CA LEU A 48 19.05 34.10 38.38
C LEU A 48 18.13 35.28 38.05
N ASN A 49 18.70 36.48 37.92
CA ASN A 49 17.94 37.68 37.57
C ASN A 49 17.38 37.60 36.15
N ALA A 50 18.15 37.09 35.18
CA ALA A 50 17.70 36.87 33.81
C ALA A 50 16.53 35.88 33.76
N PHE A 51 16.60 34.77 34.49
CA PHE A 51 15.51 33.81 34.59
C PHE A 51 14.28 34.43 35.25
N LYS A 52 14.43 35.09 36.41
CA LYS A 52 13.35 35.76 37.14
C LYS A 52 12.59 36.77 36.27
N PHE A 53 13.30 37.52 35.42
CA PHE A 53 12.70 38.47 34.51
C PHE A 53 11.85 37.79 33.42
N LEU A 54 12.32 36.64 32.91
CA LEU A 54 11.62 35.89 31.86
C LEU A 54 10.45 35.05 32.41
N THR A 55 10.52 34.61 33.66
CA THR A 55 9.50 33.78 34.32
C THR A 55 8.52 34.57 35.20
N GLY A 56 8.06 35.72 34.72
CA GLY A 56 6.95 36.43 35.35
C GLY A 56 5.66 35.60 35.38
N PRO A 57 4.69 35.91 36.27
CA PRO A 57 3.41 35.22 36.36
C PRO A 57 2.67 35.13 35.01
N GLU A 58 2.75 36.16 34.18
CA GLU A 58 2.14 36.21 32.85
C GLU A 58 2.73 35.16 31.91
N THR A 59 4.05 34.98 31.95
CA THR A 59 4.74 33.95 31.15
C THR A 59 4.35 32.56 31.63
N VAL A 60 4.29 32.35 32.95
CA VAL A 60 3.88 31.05 33.53
C VAL A 60 2.44 30.70 33.15
N LEU A 61 1.51 31.65 33.26
CA LEU A 61 0.11 31.45 32.84
C LEU A 61 0.01 31.15 31.36
N ALA A 62 0.71 31.88 30.50
CA ALA A 62 0.70 31.64 29.07
C ALA A 62 1.25 30.26 28.69
N LEU A 63 2.27 29.76 29.40
CA LEU A 63 2.77 28.38 29.23
C LEU A 63 1.73 27.33 29.66
N LEU A 64 1.02 27.57 30.76
CA LEU A 64 -0.03 26.66 31.25
C LEU A 64 -1.22 26.62 30.28
N ASP A 65 -1.67 27.77 29.79
CA ASP A 65 -2.74 27.88 28.79
C ASP A 65 -2.36 27.22 27.47
N GLU A 66 -1.11 27.38 27.02
CA GLU A 66 -0.62 26.68 25.82
C GLU A 66 -0.54 25.17 26.04
N ARG A 67 -0.04 24.72 27.21
CA ARG A 67 0.01 23.30 27.56
C ARG A 67 -1.38 22.67 27.58
N GLU A 68 -2.37 23.34 28.18
CA GLU A 68 -3.75 22.84 28.23
C GLU A 68 -4.36 22.72 26.83
N ARG A 69 -4.20 23.76 25.99
CA ARG A 69 -4.66 23.71 24.60
C ARG A 69 -3.99 22.59 23.81
N ASN A 70 -2.69 22.40 23.97
CA ASN A 70 -1.96 21.31 23.31
C ASN A 70 -2.44 19.93 23.77
N GLN A 71 -2.72 19.75 25.07
CA GLN A 71 -3.30 18.50 25.58
C GLN A 71 -4.69 18.21 25.01
N GLN A 72 -5.54 19.24 24.90
CA GLN A 72 -6.86 19.10 24.29
C GLN A 72 -6.76 18.75 22.78
N TYR A 73 -5.79 19.33 22.07
CA TYR A 73 -5.53 19.02 20.67
C TYR A 73 -5.11 17.56 20.49
N ILE A 74 -4.18 17.07 21.32
CA ILE A 74 -3.74 15.66 21.28
C ILE A 74 -4.92 14.71 21.49
N LYS A 75 -5.74 14.94 22.53
CA LYS A 75 -6.94 14.13 22.79
C LYS A 75 -7.89 14.07 21.60
N ARG A 76 -8.12 15.22 20.94
CA ARG A 76 -8.98 15.29 19.75
C ARG A 76 -8.39 14.50 18.58
N ARG A 77 -7.08 14.61 18.35
CA ARG A 77 -6.38 13.88 17.29
C ARG A 77 -6.38 12.38 17.54
N ASP A 78 -6.24 11.95 18.79
CA ASP A 78 -6.31 10.53 19.15
C ASP A 78 -7.71 9.97 18.89
N GLN A 79 -8.76 10.71 19.26
CA GLN A 79 -10.15 10.35 18.97
C GLN A 79 -10.41 10.27 17.45
N GLU A 80 -9.95 11.26 16.69
CA GLU A 80 -10.08 11.29 15.23
C GLU A 80 -9.35 10.10 14.59
N ASN A 81 -8.14 9.77 15.07
CA ASN A 81 -7.38 8.62 14.58
C ASN A 81 -8.09 7.29 14.89
N GLU A 82 -8.73 7.16 16.06
CA GLU A 82 -9.53 5.99 16.41
C GLU A 82 -10.75 5.84 15.48
N GLU A 83 -11.48 6.92 15.22
CA GLU A 83 -12.61 6.94 14.30
C GLU A 83 -12.20 6.58 12.86
N ILE A 84 -11.05 7.10 12.40
CA ILE A 84 -10.46 6.74 11.11
C ILE A 84 -10.10 5.25 11.08
N ALA A 85 -9.46 4.72 12.13
CA ALA A 85 -9.08 3.31 12.21
C ALA A 85 -10.32 2.39 12.14
N LEU A 86 -11.40 2.75 12.84
CA LEU A 86 -12.67 2.02 12.78
C LEU A 86 -13.29 2.07 11.38
N THR A 87 -13.26 3.23 10.73
CA THR A 87 -13.83 3.41 9.37
C THR A 87 -13.04 2.63 8.33
N VAL A 88 -11.71 2.74 8.36
CA VAL A 88 -10.81 1.97 7.48
C VAL A 88 -10.98 0.47 7.73
N GLY A 89 -11.16 0.05 8.99
CA GLY A 89 -11.47 -1.34 9.34
C GLY A 89 -12.75 -1.85 8.66
N LYS A 90 -13.85 -1.08 8.73
CA LYS A 90 -15.12 -1.43 8.05
C LYS A 90 -14.96 -1.51 6.54
N LEU A 91 -14.33 -0.51 5.92
CA LEU A 91 -14.13 -0.48 4.48
C LEU A 91 -13.28 -1.65 3.97
N ARG A 92 -12.29 -2.11 4.75
CA ARG A 92 -11.49 -3.29 4.40
C ARG A 92 -12.34 -4.56 4.35
N VAL A 93 -13.22 -4.76 5.34
CA VAL A 93 -14.13 -5.91 5.36
C VAL A 93 -15.14 -5.85 4.21
N GLU A 94 -15.69 -4.67 3.93
CA GLU A 94 -16.61 -4.47 2.80
C GLU A 94 -15.93 -4.71 1.45
N LEU A 95 -14.68 -4.26 1.29
CA LEU A 95 -13.87 -4.49 0.10
C LEU A 95 -13.61 -5.98 -0.13
N GLU A 96 -13.17 -6.70 0.90
CA GLU A 96 -12.91 -8.15 0.81
C GLU A 96 -14.19 -8.93 0.47
N ALA A 97 -15.33 -8.54 1.05
CA ALA A 97 -16.62 -9.14 0.73
C ALA A 97 -17.05 -8.85 -0.73
N ALA A 98 -16.76 -7.64 -1.24
CA ALA A 98 -17.05 -7.29 -2.63
C ALA A 98 -16.15 -8.05 -3.61
N GLU A 99 -14.85 -8.14 -3.33
CA GLU A 99 -13.89 -8.92 -4.13
C GLU A 99 -14.31 -10.39 -4.23
N LYS A 100 -14.72 -11.00 -3.10
CA LYS A 100 -15.22 -12.38 -3.10
C LYS A 100 -16.47 -12.55 -3.97
N ARG A 101 -17.43 -11.62 -3.88
CA ARG A 101 -18.65 -11.66 -4.72
C ARG A 101 -18.34 -11.52 -6.21
N ILE A 102 -17.36 -10.68 -6.57
CA ILE A 102 -16.91 -10.55 -7.96
C ILE A 102 -16.32 -11.87 -8.44
N ALA A 103 -15.43 -12.50 -7.65
CA ALA A 103 -14.84 -13.79 -8.01
C ALA A 103 -15.90 -14.90 -8.18
N GLU A 104 -16.91 -14.95 -7.32
CA GLU A 104 -18.03 -15.89 -7.45
C GLU A 104 -18.84 -15.64 -8.74
N LEU A 105 -19.17 -14.37 -9.03
CA LEU A 105 -19.90 -13.99 -10.24
C LEU A 105 -19.11 -14.18 -11.53
N GLU A 106 -17.78 -14.11 -11.49
CA GLU A 106 -16.93 -14.42 -12.64
C GLU A 106 -16.85 -15.95 -12.89
N ALA A 107 -16.90 -16.75 -11.82
CA ALA A 107 -16.83 -18.21 -11.93
C ALA A 107 -18.12 -18.86 -12.45
N GLU A 108 -19.30 -18.31 -12.14
CA GLU A 108 -20.60 -18.85 -12.57
C GLU A 108 -20.82 -18.89 -14.11
N PRO A 109 -20.63 -17.80 -14.88
CA PRO A 109 -20.84 -17.83 -16.34
C PRO A 109 -19.82 -18.72 -17.04
N VAL A 110 -18.60 -18.81 -16.52
CA VAL A 110 -17.58 -19.75 -17.01
C VAL A 110 -18.07 -21.19 -16.83
N SER A 111 -18.55 -21.55 -15.64
CA SER A 111 -19.12 -22.88 -15.38
C SER A 111 -20.37 -23.18 -16.24
N GLN A 112 -21.24 -22.19 -16.45
CA GLN A 112 -22.44 -22.34 -17.29
C GLN A 112 -22.09 -22.51 -18.77
N THR A 113 -21.12 -21.77 -19.29
CA THR A 113 -20.67 -21.92 -20.69
C THR A 113 -20.03 -23.28 -20.94
N TYR A 114 -19.20 -23.79 -20.01
CA TYR A 114 -18.69 -25.17 -20.09
C TYR A 114 -19.83 -26.20 -20.13
N LYS A 115 -20.83 -26.08 -19.25
CA LYS A 115 -21.99 -27.00 -19.22
C LYS A 115 -22.85 -26.91 -20.47
N LEU A 116 -23.05 -25.71 -21.04
CA LEU A 116 -23.79 -25.52 -22.28
C LEU A 116 -23.06 -26.14 -23.49
N ASN A 117 -21.73 -26.05 -23.53
CA ASN A 117 -20.93 -26.70 -24.57
C ASN A 117 -21.01 -28.24 -24.49
N GLU A 118 -20.98 -28.80 -23.28
CA GLU A 118 -21.16 -30.25 -23.08
C GLU A 118 -22.57 -30.73 -23.48
N LEU A 119 -23.62 -29.96 -23.18
CA LEU A 119 -25.00 -30.32 -23.48
C LEU A 119 -25.40 -30.10 -24.95
N SER A 120 -24.80 -29.12 -25.62
CA SER A 120 -25.19 -28.74 -27.00
C SER A 120 -24.44 -29.50 -28.08
N GLY A 121 -23.35 -30.23 -27.76
CA GLY A 121 -22.58 -31.01 -28.75
C GLY A 121 -22.00 -30.18 -29.91
N ASN A 122 -22.16 -28.85 -29.89
CA ASN A 122 -21.66 -27.92 -30.88
C ASN A 122 -20.18 -27.67 -30.61
N TYR A 123 -19.35 -28.65 -30.92
CA TYR A 123 -18.01 -28.33 -31.38
C TYR A 123 -18.18 -27.49 -32.67
N PRO A 124 -17.49 -26.33 -32.81
CA PRO A 124 -17.61 -25.48 -34.00
C PRO A 124 -17.14 -26.15 -35.31
N VAL A 125 -16.76 -27.43 -35.22
CA VAL A 125 -16.34 -28.28 -36.31
C VAL A 125 -17.10 -29.60 -36.16
N THR A 126 -17.81 -30.01 -37.20
CA THR A 126 -18.38 -31.36 -37.27
C THR A 126 -17.31 -32.41 -36.96
N PRO A 127 -17.56 -33.38 -36.06
CA PRO A 127 -16.57 -34.39 -35.68
C PRO A 127 -15.98 -35.17 -36.87
N ASP A 128 -16.73 -35.27 -37.96
CA ASP A 128 -16.37 -36.02 -39.17
C ASP A 128 -15.17 -35.44 -39.95
N GLY A 129 -14.70 -34.22 -39.63
CA GLY A 129 -13.57 -33.58 -40.31
C GLY A 129 -12.20 -33.76 -39.66
N TRP A 130 -12.15 -34.30 -38.43
CA TRP A 130 -10.91 -34.41 -37.66
C TRP A 130 -10.15 -35.69 -37.97
N ILE A 131 -8.88 -35.54 -38.31
CA ILE A 131 -7.93 -36.61 -38.58
C ILE A 131 -6.99 -36.71 -37.38
N SER A 132 -6.81 -37.91 -36.82
CA SER A 132 -5.83 -38.10 -35.75
C SER A 132 -4.40 -38.00 -36.30
N CYS A 133 -3.52 -37.30 -35.59
CA CYS A 133 -2.09 -37.25 -35.94
C CYS A 133 -1.42 -38.64 -35.89
N SER A 134 -1.99 -39.60 -35.15
CA SER A 134 -1.53 -41.00 -35.13
C SER A 134 -1.94 -41.78 -36.38
N GLU A 135 -3.03 -41.38 -37.04
CA GLU A 135 -3.52 -42.01 -38.26
C GLU A 135 -2.82 -41.44 -39.49
N ARG A 136 -2.69 -40.11 -39.54
CA ARG A 136 -2.07 -39.40 -40.65
C ARG A 136 -1.56 -38.05 -40.17
N MET A 137 -0.30 -37.75 -40.50
CA MET A 137 0.26 -36.41 -40.31
C MET A 137 -0.26 -35.44 -41.39
N PRO A 138 -0.45 -34.16 -41.06
CA PRO A 138 -0.81 -33.15 -42.05
C PRO A 138 0.31 -32.99 -43.08
N ALA A 139 -0.05 -32.64 -44.32
CA ALA A 139 0.95 -32.46 -45.36
C ALA A 139 1.68 -31.12 -45.21
N GLN A 140 2.87 -31.02 -45.79
CA GLN A 140 3.63 -29.78 -45.84
C GLN A 140 2.88 -28.73 -46.65
N ASP A 141 2.99 -27.46 -46.23
CA ASP A 141 2.42 -26.27 -46.85
C ASP A 141 0.87 -26.17 -46.76
N ASP A 142 0.21 -27.13 -46.10
CA ASP A 142 -1.24 -27.07 -45.83
C ASP A 142 -1.58 -26.13 -44.67
N TRP A 143 -2.70 -25.44 -44.81
CA TRP A 143 -3.32 -24.67 -43.73
C TRP A 143 -4.26 -25.57 -42.94
N ILE A 144 -3.98 -25.72 -41.65
CA ILE A 144 -4.69 -26.66 -40.79
C ILE A 144 -5.17 -26.00 -39.51
N LEU A 145 -6.22 -26.59 -38.94
CA LEU A 145 -6.66 -26.38 -37.56
C LEU A 145 -6.20 -27.57 -36.71
N ILE A 146 -5.59 -27.31 -35.56
CA ILE A 146 -5.03 -28.31 -34.64
C ILE A 146 -5.76 -28.27 -33.31
N TYR A 147 -6.04 -29.45 -32.76
CA TYR A 147 -6.38 -29.63 -31.34
C TYR A 147 -5.20 -30.24 -30.58
N SER A 148 -4.68 -29.51 -29.60
CA SER A 148 -3.47 -29.89 -28.86
C SER A 148 -3.76 -30.78 -27.64
N LYS A 149 -2.73 -31.47 -27.15
CA LYS A 149 -2.77 -32.20 -25.86
C LYS A 149 -3.08 -31.31 -24.65
N HIS A 150 -2.95 -30.00 -24.81
CA HIS A 150 -3.24 -28.99 -23.77
C HIS A 150 -4.69 -28.48 -23.84
N GLY A 151 -5.50 -29.00 -24.77
CA GLY A 151 -6.89 -28.60 -24.95
C GLY A 151 -7.07 -27.30 -25.75
N GLU A 152 -6.04 -26.91 -26.51
CA GLU A 152 -6.02 -25.65 -27.25
C GLU A 152 -6.34 -25.88 -28.73
N TYR A 153 -7.00 -24.89 -29.35
CA TYR A 153 -7.21 -24.83 -30.80
C TYR A 153 -6.26 -23.82 -31.43
N MET A 154 -5.53 -24.24 -32.44
CA MET A 154 -4.57 -23.40 -33.16
C MET A 154 -4.77 -23.54 -34.67
N ALA A 155 -4.60 -22.45 -35.43
CA ALA A 155 -4.63 -22.46 -36.89
C ALA A 155 -3.31 -21.93 -37.44
N GLY A 156 -2.78 -22.58 -38.47
CA GLY A 156 -1.53 -22.17 -39.09
C GLY A 156 -1.13 -23.05 -40.25
N GLN A 157 0.01 -22.73 -40.85
CA GLN A 157 0.56 -23.46 -41.99
C GLN A 157 1.62 -24.47 -41.55
N VAL A 158 1.57 -25.68 -42.09
CA VAL A 158 2.56 -26.73 -41.78
C VAL A 158 3.90 -26.43 -42.46
N GLN A 159 4.96 -26.33 -41.65
CA GLN A 159 6.34 -26.19 -42.06
C GLN A 159 7.21 -27.28 -41.42
N GLY A 160 7.40 -28.39 -42.15
CA GLY A 160 8.15 -29.54 -41.67
C GLY A 160 7.48 -30.15 -40.43
N GLU A 161 8.18 -30.13 -39.29
CA GLU A 161 7.69 -30.65 -38.00
C GLU A 161 6.97 -29.58 -37.15
N TYR A 162 6.73 -28.40 -37.71
CA TYR A 162 6.12 -27.27 -37.01
C TYR A 162 4.91 -26.74 -37.77
N VAL A 163 4.08 -25.97 -37.06
CA VAL A 163 3.04 -25.13 -37.64
C VAL A 163 3.36 -23.68 -37.34
N GLU A 164 3.47 -22.87 -38.38
CA GLU A 164 3.58 -21.42 -38.26
C GLU A 164 2.19 -20.83 -38.06
N LEU A 165 1.98 -20.25 -36.87
CA LEU A 165 0.77 -19.54 -36.51
C LEU A 165 0.72 -18.16 -37.17
N SER A 166 -0.45 -17.53 -37.18
CA SER A 166 -0.65 -16.22 -37.82
C SER A 166 0.18 -15.07 -37.22
N ASP A 167 0.72 -15.23 -36.02
CA ASP A 167 1.62 -14.29 -35.35
C ASP A 167 3.11 -14.56 -35.61
N GLY A 168 3.43 -15.56 -36.46
CA GLY A 168 4.78 -16.00 -36.77
C GLY A 168 5.39 -16.98 -35.75
N THR A 169 4.63 -17.41 -34.74
CA THR A 169 5.10 -18.41 -33.78
C THR A 169 5.14 -19.80 -34.41
N LEU A 170 6.26 -20.50 -34.26
CA LEU A 170 6.40 -21.91 -34.65
C LEU A 170 5.99 -22.83 -33.50
N SER A 171 4.89 -23.55 -33.68
CA SER A 171 4.40 -24.56 -32.73
C SER A 171 4.79 -25.96 -33.18
N TRP A 172 5.32 -26.79 -32.28
CA TRP A 172 5.75 -28.14 -32.61
C TRP A 172 4.56 -29.08 -32.83
N LEU A 173 4.51 -29.75 -33.99
CA LEU A 173 3.42 -30.67 -34.36
C LEU A 173 3.31 -31.89 -33.44
N GLY A 174 4.38 -32.26 -32.72
CA GLY A 174 4.34 -33.37 -31.76
C GLY A 174 3.36 -33.17 -30.58
N ASN A 175 2.84 -31.96 -30.40
CA ASN A 175 1.80 -31.67 -29.40
C ASN A 175 0.37 -31.74 -29.96
N ALA A 176 0.20 -31.96 -31.26
CA ALA A 176 -1.10 -32.09 -31.91
C ALA A 176 -1.68 -33.50 -31.70
N LEU A 177 -2.94 -33.58 -31.28
CA LEU A 177 -3.68 -34.85 -31.18
C LEU A 177 -4.53 -35.12 -32.42
N TYR A 178 -5.19 -34.06 -32.91
CA TYR A 178 -6.06 -34.10 -34.08
C TYR A 178 -5.84 -32.85 -34.92
N TRP A 179 -6.03 -32.98 -36.22
CA TRP A 179 -5.99 -31.88 -37.16
C TRP A 179 -7.10 -31.98 -38.20
N MET A 180 -7.40 -30.88 -38.86
CA MET A 180 -8.24 -30.86 -40.05
C MET A 180 -7.76 -29.76 -41.00
N PRO A 181 -8.09 -29.83 -42.31
CA PRO A 181 -7.90 -28.70 -43.21
C PRO A 181 -8.66 -27.47 -42.70
N LEU A 182 -8.06 -26.29 -42.84
CA LEU A 182 -8.71 -25.04 -42.47
C LEU A 182 -10.00 -24.88 -43.32
N PRO A 183 -11.18 -24.68 -42.70
CA PRO A 183 -12.43 -24.57 -43.45
C PRO A 183 -12.45 -23.30 -44.31
N GLU A 184 -13.14 -23.36 -45.44
CA GLU A 184 -13.35 -22.18 -46.28
C GLU A 184 -14.13 -21.11 -45.51
N PRO A 185 -13.78 -19.82 -45.68
CA PRO A 185 -14.55 -18.74 -45.08
C PRO A 185 -16.00 -18.78 -45.60
N PRO A 186 -16.99 -18.42 -44.77
CA PRO A 186 -18.38 -18.37 -45.20
C PRO A 186 -18.53 -17.43 -46.40
N GLN A 187 -19.10 -17.92 -47.50
CA GLN A 187 -19.39 -17.11 -48.67
C GLN A 187 -20.51 -16.12 -48.32
N GLU A 188 -20.27 -14.83 -48.51
CA GLU A 188 -21.32 -13.82 -48.38
C GLU A 188 -22.40 -14.10 -49.43
N VAL A 189 -23.61 -14.43 -48.94
CA VAL A 189 -24.78 -14.62 -49.80
C VAL A 189 -25.20 -13.22 -50.27
N ASN A 190 -24.85 -12.86 -51.50
CA ASN A 190 -25.33 -11.63 -52.17
C ASN A 190 -26.85 -11.68 -52.42
#